data_AF-A0A183U8D3-F1
#
_entry.id   AF-A0A183U8D3-F1
#
_cell.length_a   1.000
_cell.length_b   1.000
_cell.length_c   1.000
_cell.angle_alpha   90.00
_cell.angle_beta   90.00
_cell.angle_gamma   90.00
#
_symmetry.space_group_name_H-M   'P 1'
#
loop_
_entity.id
_entity.type
_entity.pdbx_description
1 polymer ?
#
loop_
_entity_poly.entity_id
_entity_poly.type
_entity_poly.pdbx_seq_one_letter_code
_entity_poly.pdbx_strand_id
1 'polypeptide(L)'
;MLFVCDYCMKYMKHERTYRTHLHECKRRQPPGEEIYREKALAVFEVSGQEDKVYCQCLCLLAKLFLDHKTLYFDVEPFLFYVLCE
;
A
#
# COMPACT_ATOMS: atom_id res chain seq x y z
N MET A 1 1.24 18.19 5.75
CA MET A 1 0.26 17.45 4.93
C MET A 1 1.04 16.52 4.00
N LEU A 2 0.64 15.26 3.89
CA LEU A 2 1.21 14.28 2.96
C LEU A 2 0.12 13.88 1.96
N PHE A 3 0.53 13.63 0.73
CA PHE A 3 -0.33 13.10 -0.32
C PHE A 3 0.02 11.63 -0.53
N VAL A 4 -0.95 10.74 -0.48
CA VAL A 4 -0.75 9.29 -0.62
C VAL A 4 -1.52 8.80 -1.84
N CYS A 5 -0.90 7.96 -2.65
CA CYS A 5 -1.57 7.31 -3.78
C CYS A 5 -2.39 6.11 -3.29
N ASP A 6 -3.68 6.09 -3.63
CA ASP A 6 -4.63 5.05 -3.20
C ASP A 6 -4.32 3.65 -3.77
N TYR A 7 -3.47 3.57 -4.80
CA TYR A 7 -3.14 2.30 -5.45
C TYR A 7 -1.74 1.77 -5.11
N CYS A 8 -0.71 2.63 -5.16
CA CYS A 8 0.66 2.19 -4.92
C CYS A 8 1.17 2.51 -3.52
N MET A 9 0.35 3.16 -2.68
CA MET A 9 0.67 3.62 -1.31
C MET A 9 1.84 4.61 -1.21
N LYS A 10 2.44 5.04 -2.33
CA LYS A 10 3.54 6.00 -2.32
C LYS A 10 3.05 7.33 -1.75
N TYR A 11 3.77 7.84 -0.76
CA TYR A 11 3.54 9.16 -0.17
C TYR A 11 4.43 10.23 -0.82
N MET A 12 3.94 11.46 -0.87
CA MET A 12 4.59 12.61 -1.48
C MET A 12 4.38 13.85 -0.61
N LYS A 13 5.39 14.72 -0.57
CA LYS A 13 5.38 15.95 0.22
C LYS A 13 4.60 17.08 -0.46
N HIS A 14 4.61 17.13 -1.79
CA HIS A 14 4.07 18.26 -2.56
C HIS A 14 2.91 17.81 -3.46
N GLU A 15 1.89 18.66 -3.57
CA GLU A 15 0.73 18.39 -4.42
C GLU A 15 1.11 18.26 -5.89
N ARG A 16 2.04 19.10 -6.38
CA ARG A 16 2.53 19.03 -7.76
C ARG A 16 3.09 17.65 -8.09
N THR A 17 3.91 17.07 -7.21
CA THR A 17 4.46 15.73 -7.40
C THR A 17 3.39 14.65 -7.34
N TYR A 18 2.36 14.83 -6.50
CA TYR A 18 1.22 13.92 -6.43
C TYR A 18 0.39 13.94 -7.72
N ARG A 19 0.08 15.13 -8.26
CA ARG A 19 -0.66 15.25 -9.53
C ARG A 19 0.09 14.60 -10.69
N THR A 20 1.40 14.82 -10.81
CA THR A 20 2.23 14.12 -11.81
C THR A 20 2.15 12.60 -11.63
N HIS A 21 2.28 12.13 -10.38
CA HIS A 21 2.18 10.71 -10.08
C HIS A 21 0.81 10.10 -10.47
N LEU A 22 -0.29 10.81 -10.29
CA LEU A 22 -1.62 10.33 -10.70
C LEU A 22 -1.72 10.06 -12.21
N HIS A 23 -0.98 10.80 -13.04
CA HIS A 23 -0.92 10.57 -14.49
C HIS A 23 0.04 9.44 -14.89
N GLU A 24 1.12 9.24 -14.14
CA GLU A 24 2.16 8.24 -14.44
C GLU A 24 1.88 6.86 -13.83
N CYS A 25 1.18 6.82 -12.69
CA CYS A 25 0.93 5.59 -11.96
C CYS A 25 0.01 4.67 -12.75
N LYS A 26 0.51 3.48 -13.09
CA LYS A 26 -0.24 2.45 -13.82
C LYS A 26 -0.99 1.48 -12.90
N ARG A 27 -0.74 1.49 -11.59
CA ARG A 27 -1.41 0.58 -10.64
C ARG A 27 -2.87 0.99 -10.44
N ARG A 28 -3.77 0.01 -10.42
CA ARG A 28 -5.22 0.18 -10.20
C ARG A 28 -5.79 -0.78 -9.14
N GLN A 29 -4.92 -1.55 -8.53
CA GLN A 29 -5.18 -2.52 -7.47
C GLN A 29 -3.89 -2.71 -6.65
N PRO A 30 -3.97 -3.28 -5.44
CA PRO A 30 -2.79 -3.76 -4.73
C PRO A 30 -1.96 -4.71 -5.60
N PRO A 31 -0.64 -4.81 -5.36
CA PRO A 31 0.16 -5.87 -5.96
C PRO A 31 -0.22 -7.24 -5.36
N GLY A 32 0.51 -8.29 -5.72
CA GLY A 32 0.27 -9.65 -5.22
C GLY A 32 -0.91 -10.33 -5.90
N GLU A 33 -1.41 -11.39 -5.25
CA GLU A 33 -2.46 -12.25 -5.80
C GLU A 33 -3.80 -11.92 -5.17
N GLU A 34 -4.85 -11.82 -6.00
CA GLU A 34 -6.21 -11.75 -5.50
C GLU A 34 -6.67 -13.15 -5.06
N ILE A 35 -6.81 -13.35 -3.76
CA ILE A 35 -7.13 -14.67 -3.18
C ILE A 35 -8.62 -14.82 -2.82
N TYR A 36 -9.38 -13.72 -2.85
CA TYR A 36 -10.81 -13.72 -2.56
C TYR A 36 -11.52 -12.56 -3.25
N ARG A 37 -12.72 -12.83 -3.75
CA ARG A 37 -13.63 -11.83 -4.32
C ARG A 37 -15.08 -12.18 -4.04
N GLU A 38 -15.82 -11.22 -3.49
CA GLU A 38 -17.27 -11.29 -3.37
C GLU A 38 -17.89 -9.91 -3.66
N LYS A 39 -18.68 -9.82 -4.74
CA LYS A 39 -19.29 -8.57 -5.21
C LYS A 39 -18.22 -7.48 -5.42
N ALA A 40 -18.29 -6.39 -4.67
CA ALA A 40 -17.32 -5.29 -4.72
C ALA A 40 -16.08 -5.55 -3.86
N LEU A 41 -16.14 -6.48 -2.89
CA LEU A 41 -15.03 -6.74 -1.99
C LEU A 41 -14.01 -7.69 -2.62
N ALA A 42 -12.74 -7.36 -2.49
CA ALA A 42 -11.62 -8.21 -2.88
C ALA A 42 -10.52 -8.20 -1.82
N VAL A 43 -9.85 -9.33 -1.63
CA VAL A 43 -8.67 -9.44 -0.76
C VAL A 43 -7.47 -9.86 -1.58
N PHE A 44 -6.39 -9.10 -1.45
CA PHE A 44 -5.10 -9.36 -2.08
C PHE A 44 -4.09 -9.85 -1.05
N GLU A 45 -3.43 -10.97 -1.32
CA GLU A 45 -2.27 -11.43 -0.57
C GLU A 45 -0.99 -10.82 -1.19
N VAL A 46 -0.25 -10.07 -0.39
CA VAL A 46 0.95 -9.36 -0.81
C VAL A 46 2.14 -9.82 0.02
N SER A 47 3.15 -10.37 -0.65
CA SER A 47 4.43 -10.72 -0.03
C SER A 47 5.27 -9.48 0.22
N GLY A 48 5.67 -9.24 1.46
CA GLY A 48 6.62 -8.17 1.80
C GLY A 48 8.02 -8.39 1.23
N GLN A 49 8.37 -9.64 0.87
CA GLN A 49 9.61 -9.97 0.18
C GLN A 49 9.58 -9.52 -1.29
N GLU A 50 8.44 -9.67 -1.97
CA GLU A 50 8.27 -9.34 -3.39
C GLU A 50 7.95 -7.85 -3.62
N ASP A 51 7.06 -7.28 -2.80
CA ASP A 51 6.56 -5.91 -2.93
C ASP A 51 7.01 -5.00 -1.77
N LYS A 52 8.31 -5.05 -1.44
CA LYS A 52 8.93 -4.35 -0.30
C LYS A 52 8.53 -2.88 -0.18
N VAL A 53 8.63 -2.11 -1.26
CA VAL A 53 8.31 -0.66 -1.23
C VAL A 53 6.84 -0.40 -0.90
N TYR A 54 5.94 -1.18 -1.49
CA TYR A 54 4.50 -1.07 -1.23
C TYR A 54 4.21 -1.39 0.24
N CYS A 55 4.75 -2.50 0.75
CA CYS A 55 4.54 -2.94 2.13
C CYS A 55 5.16 -1.98 3.16
N GLN A 56 6.31 -1.36 2.86
CA GLN A 56 6.90 -0.32 3.70
C GLN A 56 6.02 0.94 3.75
N CYS A 57 5.56 1.42 2.59
CA CYS A 57 4.64 2.55 2.53
C CYS A 57 3.33 2.28 3.28
N LEU A 58 2.76 1.09 3.12
CA LEU A 58 1.58 0.64 3.85
C LEU A 58 1.83 0.59 5.36
N CYS A 59 2.99 0.08 5.80
CA CYS A 59 3.35 0.06 7.22
C CYS A 59 3.49 1.47 7.82
N LEU A 60 4.09 2.40 7.07
CA LEU A 60 4.21 3.80 7.49
C LEU A 60 2.85 4.47 7.62
N LEU A 61 1.94 4.23 6.68
CA LEU A 61 0.56 4.71 6.76
C LEU A 61 -0.15 4.12 7.99
N ALA A 62 -0.06 2.81 8.20
CA ALA A 62 -0.69 2.13 9.34
C ALA A 62 -0.15 2.62 10.70
N LYS A 63 1.15 2.97 10.78
CA LYS A 63 1.77 3.50 12.01
C LYS A 63 1.13 4.80 12.51
N LEU A 64 0.49 5.57 11.62
CA LEU A 64 -0.24 6.78 11.98
C LEU A 64 -1.50 6.49 12.81
N PHE A 65 -2.03 5.28 12.71
CA PHE A 65 -3.27 4.85 13.35
C PHE A 65 -3.05 3.73 14.38
N LEU A 66 -1.84 3.15 14.44
CA LEU A 66 -1.47 2.06 15.34
C LEU A 66 -0.30 2.48 16.22
N ASP A 67 -0.58 2.74 17.50
CA ASP A 67 0.42 3.22 18.47
C ASP A 67 1.56 2.21 18.68
N HIS A 68 1.22 0.94 18.84
CA HIS A 68 2.16 -0.13 19.17
C HIS A 68 2.75 -0.88 17.97
N LYS A 69 2.62 -0.35 16.74
CA LYS A 69 3.29 -0.95 15.57
C LYS A 69 4.79 -0.63 15.59
N THR A 70 5.62 -1.67 15.73
CA THR A 70 7.08 -1.54 15.90
C THR A 70 7.88 -1.81 14.62
N LEU A 71 7.32 -2.55 13.66
CA LEU A 71 7.99 -2.94 12.42
C LEU A 71 7.37 -2.25 11.20
N TYR A 72 8.20 -1.54 10.44
CA TYR A 72 7.79 -0.80 9.24
C TYR A 72 8.81 -0.81 8.10
N PHE A 73 10.08 -1.16 8.35
CA PHE A 73 11.10 -1.32 7.29
C PHE A 73 11.41 -2.79 6.97
N ASP A 74 11.48 -3.63 8.00
CA ASP A 74 11.70 -5.09 7.88
C ASP A 74 10.38 -5.79 7.57
N VAL A 75 9.89 -5.60 6.35
CA VAL A 75 8.61 -6.15 5.87
C VAL A 75 8.74 -7.52 5.20
N GLU A 76 9.96 -7.94 4.85
CA GLU A 76 10.23 -9.18 4.10
C GLU A 76 9.64 -10.45 4.75
N PRO A 77 9.62 -10.60 6.09
CA PRO A 77 9.04 -11.80 6.72
C PRO A 77 7.51 -11.85 6.75
N PHE A 78 6.81 -10.82 6.24
CA PHE A 78 5.37 -10.66 6.44
C PHE A 78 4.57 -10.85 5.15
N LEU A 79 3.42 -11.51 5.29
CA LEU A 79 2.32 -11.47 4.33
C LEU A 79 1.32 -10.40 4.74
N PHE A 80 0.84 -9.63 3.76
CA PHE A 80 -0.15 -8.58 3.95
C PHE A 80 -1.43 -8.97 3.21
N TYR A 81 -2.56 -8.98 3.92
CA TYR A 81 -3.88 -9.19 3.33
C TYR A 81 -4.59 -7.85 3.19
N VAL A 82 -4.70 -7.34 1.96
CA VAL A 82 -5.25 -6.02 1.65
C VAL A 82 -6.68 -6.16 1.16
N LEU A 83 -7.63 -5.64 1.94
CA LEU A 83 -9.05 -5.56 1.58
C LEU A 83 -9.30 -4.30 0.72
N CYS A 84 -10.04 -4.45 -0.37
CA CYS A 84 -10.45 -3.36 -1.27
C CYS A 84 -11.96 -3.43 -1.58
N GLU A 85 -12.53 -2.27 -1.91
CA GLU A 85 -13.90 -2.05 -2.42
C GLU A 85 -13.86 -1.16 -3.68
#